data_AF-A0A316QTA6-F1
#
_entry.id   AF-A0A316QTA6-F1
#
_cell.length_a   1.000
_cell.length_b   1.000
_cell.length_c   1.000
_cell.angle_alpha   90.00
_cell.angle_beta   90.00
_cell.angle_gamma   90.00
#
_symmetry.space_group_name_H-M   'P 1'
#
loop_
_entity.id
_entity.type
_entity.pdbx_description
1 polymer ?
#
loop_
_entity_poly.entity_id
_entity_poly.type
_entity_poly.pdbx_seq_one_letter_code
_entity_poly.pdbx_strand_id
1 'polypeptide(L)'
;MVRFRKPQHTSQTNNSDTYEYYYNNEDEEEEDSLLPENLDSILADNKTVPLDTIPSSTTVLVNRKYLLPSTYIPKNLVVPNVDFSFSYVNDKRKMRKIAATSLEKLFAAGEKKGIKLYGVSGYRSYTRQKEIYDRNVATRGKAATDAVSAMPGSSEHQTGLTIDVSAQSVSYRLDQSFGDTKEGKWLAKHCHEYGFIIRYPYDKEKITGYSYEPWHIRYVGTTVAAYLYKNNLTLEEYYGVTLKDMEDSSKPETSVDVEDPDSVVYATPKPTKKPKDKKKDKKDKKAKSSAKPKSTKAPKDVPAASFTPVPTTPNPPIVSSAPAATDPPTPAPTEPPAATNPPAEESSAPVNPSNE
;
A
#
# COMPACT_ATOMS: atom_id res chain seq x y z
N MET A 1 34.03 -69.33 15.47
CA MET A 1 34.15 -69.20 14.00
C MET A 1 34.18 -67.70 13.69
N VAL A 2 35.33 -67.06 13.42
CA VAL A 2 36.16 -67.11 12.20
C VAL A 2 35.33 -66.75 10.96
N ARG A 3 35.57 -65.70 10.14
CA ARG A 3 36.53 -64.57 10.12
C ARG A 3 36.13 -63.63 8.94
N PHE A 4 36.23 -62.29 9.14
CA PHE A 4 36.69 -61.22 8.21
C PHE A 4 35.81 -60.84 6.97
N ARG A 5 35.68 -59.57 6.53
CA ARG A 5 36.70 -58.51 6.31
C ARG A 5 36.06 -57.09 6.22
N LYS A 6 36.72 -56.07 6.80
CA LYS A 6 36.72 -54.62 6.43
C LYS A 6 38.00 -54.36 5.58
N PRO A 7 38.24 -53.24 4.84
CA PRO A 7 37.98 -51.84 5.23
C PRO A 7 37.68 -50.76 4.15
N GLN A 8 37.28 -49.60 4.69
CA GLN A 8 37.30 -48.17 4.29
C GLN A 8 37.82 -47.69 2.92
N HIS A 9 37.11 -46.69 2.34
CA HIS A 9 37.66 -45.34 2.13
C HIS A 9 36.56 -44.24 2.01
N THR A 10 36.93 -43.05 2.49
CA THR A 10 36.41 -41.67 2.38
C THR A 10 35.68 -41.33 1.05
N SER A 11 34.77 -40.36 0.89
CA SER A 11 34.72 -38.96 1.36
C SER A 11 33.44 -38.25 0.86
N GLN A 12 33.02 -37.20 1.58
CA GLN A 12 32.36 -35.97 1.11
C GLN A 12 30.91 -35.99 0.54
N THR A 13 30.01 -35.48 1.40
CA THR A 13 29.01 -34.42 1.15
C THR A 13 28.56 -34.12 -0.29
N ASN A 14 27.26 -34.26 -0.55
CA ASN A 14 26.41 -33.22 -1.18
C ASN A 14 24.94 -33.55 -0.95
N ASN A 15 24.32 -32.83 -0.01
CA ASN A 15 22.87 -32.83 0.21
C ASN A 15 22.25 -31.93 -0.86
N SER A 16 21.52 -32.49 -1.82
CA SER A 16 20.62 -31.71 -2.69
C SER A 16 19.19 -31.97 -2.22
N ASP A 17 18.73 -31.20 -1.25
CA ASP A 17 17.33 -31.17 -0.85
C ASP A 17 16.53 -30.44 -1.94
N THR A 18 16.05 -31.20 -2.92
CA THR A 18 15.06 -30.77 -3.91
C THR A 18 13.69 -30.71 -3.23
N TYR A 19 13.20 -29.50 -2.97
CA TYR A 19 11.84 -29.27 -2.48
C TYR A 19 10.85 -29.33 -3.66
N GLU A 20 10.11 -30.43 -3.74
CA GLU A 20 8.98 -30.61 -4.64
C GLU A 20 7.72 -30.05 -3.94
N TYR A 21 7.16 -28.95 -4.46
CA TYR A 21 5.91 -28.37 -3.95
C TYR A 21 4.73 -29.00 -4.69
N TYR A 22 3.90 -29.78 -3.97
CA TYR A 22 2.59 -30.22 -4.46
C TYR A 22 1.56 -29.11 -4.22
N TYR A 23 1.00 -28.58 -5.31
CA TYR A 23 -0.19 -27.74 -5.30
C TYR A 23 -1.42 -28.64 -5.17
N ASN A 24 -2.19 -28.45 -4.09
CA ASN A 24 -3.56 -28.96 -4.03
C ASN A 24 -4.48 -27.88 -4.62
N ASN A 25 -4.93 -28.12 -5.85
CA ASN A 25 -5.93 -27.33 -6.56
C ASN A 25 -7.32 -27.83 -6.18
N GLU A 26 -7.87 -27.33 -5.09
CA GLU A 26 -9.30 -27.41 -4.80
C GLU A 26 -9.71 -26.03 -4.26
N ASP A 27 -9.85 -25.07 -5.18
CA ASP A 27 -10.62 -23.80 -5.06
C ASP A 27 -10.28 -22.91 -6.29
N GLU A 28 -10.46 -23.44 -7.51
CA GLU A 28 -10.26 -22.72 -8.79
C GLU A 28 -11.61 -22.51 -9.48
N GLU A 29 -12.43 -21.56 -9.03
CA GLU A 29 -13.54 -21.03 -9.83
C GLU A 29 -13.72 -19.53 -9.56
N GLU A 30 -12.74 -18.72 -10.00
CA GLU A 30 -12.93 -17.31 -10.41
C GLU A 30 -11.57 -16.70 -10.86
N GLU A 31 -10.82 -17.43 -11.71
CA GLU A 31 -9.67 -16.89 -12.43
C GLU A 31 -10.15 -16.27 -13.75
N ASP A 32 -10.98 -15.24 -13.67
CA ASP A 32 -11.65 -14.68 -14.84
C ASP A 32 -10.69 -13.77 -15.64
N SER A 33 -9.93 -14.43 -16.52
CA SER A 33 -9.87 -14.14 -17.97
C SER A 33 -9.44 -12.75 -18.43
N LEU A 34 -8.27 -12.27 -17.98
CA LEU A 34 -7.50 -11.26 -18.73
C LEU A 34 -6.02 -11.60 -18.90
N LEU A 35 -5.59 -12.77 -18.41
CA LEU A 35 -4.26 -13.26 -18.72
C LEU A 35 -4.32 -13.93 -20.10
N PRO A 36 -3.47 -13.54 -21.07
CA PRO A 36 -3.40 -14.28 -22.31
C PRO A 36 -3.04 -15.73 -22.01
N GLU A 37 -3.72 -16.68 -22.65
CA GLU A 37 -3.52 -18.13 -22.48
C GLU A 37 -2.07 -18.58 -22.72
N ASN A 38 -1.27 -17.74 -23.37
CA ASN A 38 0.12 -18.02 -23.69
C ASN A 38 1.04 -16.82 -23.40
N LEU A 39 1.80 -16.89 -22.31
CA LEU A 39 2.79 -15.89 -21.92
C LEU A 39 3.98 -15.83 -22.89
N ASP A 40 4.28 -16.89 -23.65
CA ASP A 40 5.33 -16.87 -24.67
C ASP A 40 4.99 -15.93 -25.84
N SER A 41 3.71 -15.64 -26.07
CA SER A 41 3.30 -14.62 -27.04
C SER A 41 3.63 -13.20 -26.57
N ILE A 42 3.55 -12.93 -25.25
CA ILE A 42 4.07 -11.68 -24.65
C ILE A 42 5.61 -11.64 -24.75
N LEU A 43 6.27 -12.80 -24.64
CA LEU A 43 7.74 -12.90 -24.71
C LEU A 43 8.30 -12.75 -26.14
N ALA A 44 7.50 -13.06 -27.17
CA ALA A 44 7.96 -13.14 -28.56
C ALA A 44 7.43 -12.01 -29.46
N ASP A 45 6.26 -11.44 -29.16
CA ASP A 45 5.61 -10.44 -30.01
C ASP A 45 5.40 -9.17 -29.19
N ASN A 46 6.07 -8.09 -29.59
CA ASN A 46 6.01 -6.74 -28.99
C ASN A 46 4.64 -6.06 -29.21
N LYS A 47 3.55 -6.83 -29.27
CA LYS A 47 2.17 -6.35 -29.31
C LYS A 47 1.76 -6.03 -27.88
N THR A 48 1.50 -4.75 -27.66
CA THR A 48 1.03 -4.16 -26.40
C THR A 48 -0.04 -5.03 -25.77
N VAL A 49 0.21 -5.52 -24.55
CA VAL A 49 -0.82 -6.13 -23.71
C VAL A 49 -2.01 -5.17 -23.66
N PRO A 50 -3.25 -5.60 -23.95
CA PRO A 50 -4.40 -4.70 -23.93
C PRO A 50 -4.50 -4.00 -22.58
N LEU A 51 -4.71 -2.69 -22.62
CA LEU A 51 -4.88 -1.90 -21.41
C LEU A 51 -6.09 -2.40 -20.61
N ASP A 52 -5.86 -2.82 -19.38
CA ASP A 52 -6.90 -3.27 -18.47
C ASP A 52 -7.37 -2.14 -17.56
N THR A 53 -8.61 -1.72 -17.76
CA THR A 53 -9.31 -0.75 -16.89
C THR A 53 -10.54 -1.35 -16.22
N ILE A 54 -10.67 -2.68 -16.16
CA ILE A 54 -11.82 -3.36 -15.58
C ILE A 54 -11.66 -3.37 -14.05
N PRO A 55 -12.52 -2.69 -13.27
CA PRO A 55 -12.30 -2.50 -11.83
C PRO A 55 -12.11 -3.81 -11.02
N SER A 56 -12.78 -4.89 -11.41
CA SER A 56 -12.69 -6.19 -10.75
C SER A 56 -11.44 -7.00 -11.10
N SER A 57 -10.72 -6.63 -12.17
CA SER A 57 -9.51 -7.33 -12.58
C SER A 57 -8.40 -7.23 -11.51
N THR A 58 -7.56 -8.25 -11.41
CA THR A 58 -6.35 -8.22 -10.57
C THR A 58 -5.27 -7.31 -11.18
N THR A 59 -5.26 -7.16 -12.50
CA THR A 59 -4.26 -6.41 -13.25
C THR A 59 -4.69 -5.00 -13.65
N VAL A 60 -5.86 -4.55 -13.18
CA VAL A 60 -6.41 -3.21 -13.47
C VAL A 60 -5.38 -2.11 -13.27
N LEU A 61 -5.16 -1.27 -14.28
CA LEU A 61 -4.32 -0.08 -14.16
C LEU A 61 -5.14 1.05 -13.54
N VAL A 62 -4.73 1.46 -12.34
CA VAL A 62 -5.30 2.61 -11.64
C VAL A 62 -4.19 3.62 -11.39
N ASN A 63 -4.37 4.85 -11.87
CA ASN A 63 -3.42 5.93 -11.65
C ASN A 63 -4.13 7.28 -11.82
N ARG A 64 -3.38 8.37 -11.92
CA ARG A 64 -3.93 9.73 -12.06
C ARG A 64 -4.81 9.94 -13.31
N LYS A 65 -4.71 9.06 -14.32
CA LYS A 65 -5.48 9.12 -15.58
C LYS A 65 -6.59 8.07 -15.62
N TYR A 66 -6.30 6.84 -15.20
CA TYR A 66 -7.25 5.73 -15.21
C TYR A 66 -7.89 5.60 -13.83
N LEU A 67 -9.10 6.15 -13.72
CA LEU A 67 -9.82 6.24 -12.46
C LEU A 67 -10.79 5.08 -12.27
N LEU A 68 -10.90 4.61 -11.04
CA LEU A 68 -11.99 3.73 -10.62
C LEU A 68 -13.30 4.52 -10.48
N PRO A 69 -14.46 3.88 -10.76
CA PRO A 69 -15.76 4.46 -10.46
C PRO A 69 -15.91 4.81 -8.98
N SER A 70 -16.60 5.90 -8.68
CA SER A 70 -16.88 6.29 -7.29
C SER A 70 -17.73 5.28 -6.51
N THR A 71 -18.48 4.45 -7.22
CA THR A 71 -19.33 3.39 -6.69
C THR A 71 -18.63 2.05 -6.55
N TYR A 72 -17.39 1.91 -7.05
CA TYR A 72 -16.68 0.65 -7.01
C TYR A 72 -16.23 0.31 -5.58
N ILE A 73 -16.75 -0.81 -5.09
CA ILE A 73 -16.34 -1.46 -3.84
C ILE A 73 -15.99 -2.91 -4.21
N PRO A 74 -14.77 -3.38 -3.95
CA PRO A 74 -14.39 -4.76 -4.22
C PRO A 74 -15.27 -5.74 -3.46
N LYS A 75 -15.65 -6.85 -4.12
CA LYS A 75 -16.24 -8.00 -3.43
C LYS A 75 -15.16 -8.71 -2.60
N ASN A 76 -15.59 -9.46 -1.58
CA ASN A 76 -14.73 -10.35 -0.80
C ASN A 76 -13.54 -9.66 -0.12
N LEU A 77 -13.78 -8.47 0.46
CA LEU A 77 -12.81 -7.80 1.34
C LEU A 77 -12.74 -8.54 2.68
N VAL A 78 -11.54 -9.01 3.04
CA VAL A 78 -11.24 -9.74 4.28
C VAL A 78 -10.04 -9.12 4.98
N VAL A 79 -9.92 -9.34 6.29
CA VAL A 79 -8.71 -8.97 7.03
C VAL A 79 -7.71 -10.12 6.91
N PRO A 80 -6.53 -9.92 6.29
CA PRO A 80 -5.50 -10.94 6.25
C PRO A 80 -5.00 -11.25 7.67
N ASN A 81 -4.66 -12.51 7.90
CA ASN A 81 -4.06 -12.99 9.14
C ASN A 81 -2.57 -12.64 9.21
N VAL A 82 -2.28 -11.35 9.29
CA VAL A 82 -0.95 -10.77 9.44
C VAL A 82 -0.95 -9.72 10.55
N ASP A 83 0.23 -9.41 11.06
CA ASP A 83 0.37 -8.32 12.03
C ASP A 83 0.17 -6.96 11.35
N PHE A 84 -0.50 -6.05 12.05
CA PHE A 84 -0.67 -4.65 11.66
C PHE A 84 0.03 -3.73 12.66
N SER A 85 0.39 -2.53 12.24
CA SER A 85 0.99 -1.51 13.14
C SER A 85 0.01 -0.95 14.19
N PHE A 86 -1.24 -1.40 14.18
CA PHE A 86 -2.32 -1.01 15.08
C PHE A 86 -3.30 -2.19 15.29
N SER A 87 -4.02 -2.20 16.41
CA SER A 87 -4.90 -3.31 16.80
C SER A 87 -6.39 -3.07 16.55
N TYR A 88 -6.82 -1.83 16.33
CA TYR A 88 -8.23 -1.51 16.15
C TYR A 88 -8.79 -2.05 14.82
N VAL A 89 -10.10 -2.29 14.78
CA VAL A 89 -10.81 -2.73 13.57
C VAL A 89 -11.03 -1.54 12.66
N ASN A 90 -10.58 -1.64 11.41
CA ASN A 90 -10.70 -0.57 10.42
C ASN A 90 -10.64 -1.18 9.01
N ASP A 91 -11.29 -0.52 8.04
CA ASP A 91 -11.27 -0.92 6.64
C ASP A 91 -9.86 -0.95 6.04
N LYS A 92 -8.93 -0.13 6.55
CA LYS A 92 -7.51 -0.18 6.16
C LYS A 92 -6.80 -1.48 6.55
N ARG A 93 -7.46 -2.40 7.26
CA ARG A 93 -6.96 -3.76 7.47
C ARG A 93 -7.42 -4.73 6.40
N LYS A 94 -8.36 -4.33 5.53
CA LYS A 94 -8.99 -5.24 4.58
C LYS A 94 -8.22 -5.27 3.26
N MET A 95 -8.28 -6.40 2.57
CA MET A 95 -7.83 -6.60 1.19
C MET A 95 -8.79 -7.57 0.51
N ARG A 96 -8.81 -7.62 -0.83
CA ARG A 96 -9.48 -8.70 -1.55
C ARG A 96 -8.88 -10.03 -1.11
N LYS A 97 -9.72 -11.05 -0.90
CA LYS A 97 -9.33 -12.37 -0.39
C LYS A 97 -8.08 -12.95 -1.06
N ILE A 98 -7.99 -12.89 -2.39
CA ILE A 98 -6.83 -13.40 -3.15
C ILE A 98 -5.50 -12.70 -2.77
N ALA A 99 -5.54 -11.38 -2.62
CA ALA A 99 -4.38 -10.60 -2.20
C ALA A 99 -4.07 -10.82 -0.72
N ALA A 100 -5.11 -10.93 0.13
CA ALA A 100 -4.96 -11.23 1.55
C ALA A 100 -4.24 -12.57 1.79
N THR A 101 -4.69 -13.64 1.16
CA THR A 101 -4.05 -14.97 1.25
C THR A 101 -2.61 -14.95 0.72
N SER A 102 -2.34 -14.18 -0.32
CA SER A 102 -0.99 -14.04 -0.87
C SER A 102 -0.07 -13.24 0.09
N LEU A 103 -0.62 -12.23 0.76
CA LEU A 103 0.10 -11.44 1.76
C LEU A 103 0.48 -12.28 2.98
N GLU A 104 -0.43 -13.14 3.45
CA GLU A 104 -0.17 -14.08 4.54
C GLU A 104 1.00 -15.01 4.22
N LYS A 105 1.04 -15.56 2.99
CA LYS A 105 2.15 -16.38 2.51
C LYS A 105 3.47 -15.61 2.45
N LEU A 106 3.44 -14.37 1.95
CA LEU A 106 4.60 -13.48 1.91
C LEU A 106 5.15 -13.20 3.31
N PHE A 107 4.28 -12.85 4.27
CA PHE A 107 4.69 -12.54 5.63
C PHE A 107 5.25 -13.78 6.34
N ALA A 108 4.58 -14.93 6.21
CA ALA A 108 5.07 -16.19 6.78
C ALA A 108 6.43 -16.60 6.20
N ALA A 109 6.69 -16.33 4.92
CA ALA A 109 7.99 -16.58 4.31
C ALA A 109 9.08 -15.63 4.84
N GLY A 110 8.72 -14.36 5.06
CA GLY A 110 9.59 -13.39 5.72
C GLY A 110 9.98 -13.84 7.12
N GLU A 111 9.01 -14.30 7.91
CA GLU A 111 9.24 -14.74 9.28
C GLU A 111 10.23 -15.91 9.36
N LYS A 112 10.12 -16.88 8.44
CA LYS A 112 11.08 -17.99 8.30
C LYS A 112 12.52 -17.51 8.00
N LYS A 113 12.70 -16.27 7.54
CA LYS A 113 13.99 -15.63 7.27
C LYS A 113 14.36 -14.58 8.33
N GLY A 114 13.61 -14.48 9.43
CA GLY A 114 13.85 -13.47 10.47
C GLY A 114 13.52 -12.04 10.02
N ILE A 115 12.60 -11.90 9.06
CA ILE A 115 12.05 -10.66 8.55
C ILE A 115 10.62 -10.52 9.09
N LYS A 116 10.37 -9.47 9.86
CA LYS A 116 9.04 -9.21 10.45
C LYS A 116 8.45 -7.95 9.82
N LEU A 117 7.35 -8.14 9.10
CA LEU A 117 6.62 -7.11 8.38
C LEU A 117 5.28 -6.84 9.07
N TYR A 118 4.75 -5.62 8.86
CA TYR A 118 3.49 -5.18 9.43
C TYR A 118 2.66 -4.47 8.36
N GLY A 119 1.38 -4.81 8.24
CA GLY A 119 0.43 -4.04 7.46
C GLY A 119 0.19 -2.66 8.10
N VAL A 120 0.12 -1.61 7.28
CA VAL A 120 -0.14 -0.23 7.74
C VAL A 120 -1.44 0.30 7.12
N SER A 121 -1.64 0.09 5.82
CA SER A 121 -2.90 0.41 5.16
C SER A 121 -3.18 -0.43 3.91
N GLY A 122 -4.31 -1.13 3.90
CA GLY A 122 -4.88 -1.86 2.78
C GLY A 122 -6.02 -1.08 2.11
N TYR A 123 -7.24 -1.60 2.17
CA TYR A 123 -8.39 -1.03 1.47
C TYR A 123 -8.79 0.37 1.97
N ARG A 124 -9.04 1.26 1.01
CA ARG A 124 -9.55 2.62 1.24
C ARG A 124 -10.67 2.93 0.26
N SER A 125 -11.87 3.20 0.76
CA SER A 125 -13.03 3.51 -0.08
C SER A 125 -12.86 4.84 -0.84
N TYR A 126 -13.59 4.99 -1.94
CA TYR A 126 -13.64 6.26 -2.69
C TYR A 126 -14.03 7.43 -1.77
N THR A 127 -15.09 7.27 -0.97
CA THR A 127 -15.57 8.28 -0.03
C THR A 127 -14.48 8.71 0.94
N ARG A 128 -13.75 7.74 1.49
CA ARG A 128 -12.64 8.04 2.40
C ARG A 128 -11.50 8.78 1.69
N GLN A 129 -11.14 8.37 0.48
CA GLN A 129 -10.15 9.09 -0.32
C GLN A 129 -10.61 10.53 -0.61
N LYS A 130 -11.90 10.73 -0.87
CA LYS A 130 -12.49 12.06 -1.07
C LYS A 130 -12.36 12.93 0.17
N GLU A 131 -12.68 12.41 1.35
CA GLU A 131 -12.51 13.16 2.61
C GLU A 131 -11.05 13.59 2.84
N ILE A 132 -10.09 12.69 2.58
CA ILE A 132 -8.65 12.96 2.70
C ILE A 132 -8.25 14.05 1.69
N TYR A 133 -8.64 13.88 0.42
CA TYR A 133 -8.31 14.82 -0.64
C TYR A 133 -8.92 16.20 -0.39
N ASP A 134 -10.21 16.29 -0.06
CA ASP A 134 -10.89 17.57 0.22
C ASP A 134 -10.25 18.30 1.41
N ARG A 135 -9.92 17.58 2.49
CA ARG A 135 -9.21 18.13 3.65
C ARG A 135 -7.84 18.67 3.24
N ASN A 136 -7.12 17.93 2.41
CA ASN A 136 -5.83 18.34 1.89
C ASN A 136 -5.97 19.62 1.05
N VAL A 137 -6.91 19.67 0.11
CA VAL A 137 -7.17 20.88 -0.69
C VAL A 137 -7.50 22.08 0.21
N ALA A 138 -8.33 21.88 1.25
CA ALA A 138 -8.69 22.96 2.18
C ALA A 138 -7.50 23.49 2.99
N THR A 139 -6.53 22.63 3.32
CA THR A 139 -5.40 22.97 4.20
C THR A 139 -4.16 23.48 3.46
N ARG A 140 -3.83 22.91 2.29
CA ARG A 140 -2.60 23.22 1.53
C ARG A 140 -2.86 23.76 0.12
N GLY A 141 -4.11 23.79 -0.32
CA GLY A 141 -4.48 24.23 -1.67
C GLY A 141 -4.35 23.10 -2.72
N LYS A 142 -5.07 23.25 -3.82
CA LYS A 142 -5.22 22.19 -4.84
C LYS A 142 -3.89 21.73 -5.43
N ALA A 143 -3.04 22.65 -5.88
CA ALA A 143 -1.76 22.31 -6.52
C ALA A 143 -0.84 21.50 -5.58
N ALA A 144 -0.77 21.89 -4.31
CA ALA A 144 -0.01 21.15 -3.31
C ALA A 144 -0.67 19.81 -2.94
N THR A 145 -1.99 19.66 -3.05
CA THR A 145 -2.64 18.36 -2.84
C THR A 145 -2.44 17.43 -4.03
N ASP A 146 -2.58 17.93 -5.25
CA ASP A 146 -2.39 17.12 -6.47
C ASP A 146 -0.97 16.56 -6.54
N ALA A 147 0.02 17.28 -6.00
CA ALA A 147 1.39 16.80 -5.97
C ALA A 147 1.57 15.55 -5.09
N VAL A 148 0.81 15.46 -3.99
CA VAL A 148 1.12 14.58 -2.86
C VAL A 148 0.06 13.53 -2.61
N SER A 149 -1.16 13.70 -3.11
CA SER A 149 -2.31 12.87 -2.76
C SER A 149 -3.05 12.40 -3.99
N ALA A 150 -3.46 11.13 -4.00
CA ALA A 150 -4.29 10.60 -5.07
C ALA A 150 -5.65 11.31 -5.07
N MET A 151 -6.13 11.72 -6.25
CA MET A 151 -7.52 12.10 -6.41
C MET A 151 -8.43 10.91 -6.11
N PRO A 152 -9.67 11.14 -5.64
CA PRO A 152 -10.66 10.07 -5.49
C PRO A 152 -10.80 9.28 -6.80
N GLY A 153 -10.77 7.95 -6.71
CA GLY A 153 -10.76 7.06 -7.88
C GLY A 153 -9.37 6.77 -8.47
N SER A 154 -8.35 7.58 -8.19
CA SER A 154 -6.96 7.32 -8.65
C SER A 154 -6.09 6.56 -7.65
N SER A 155 -6.60 6.27 -6.45
CA SER A 155 -5.86 5.52 -5.43
C SER A 155 -6.03 4.02 -5.64
N GLU A 156 -4.91 3.29 -5.81
CA GLU A 156 -4.96 1.84 -5.93
C GLU A 156 -5.49 1.14 -4.67
N HIS A 157 -5.44 1.78 -3.49
CA HIS A 157 -6.05 1.24 -2.26
C HIS A 157 -7.55 0.94 -2.42
N GLN A 158 -8.26 1.65 -3.30
CA GLN A 158 -9.67 1.37 -3.59
C GLN A 158 -9.88 0.01 -4.27
N THR A 159 -8.87 -0.54 -4.95
CA THR A 159 -8.95 -1.89 -5.55
C THR A 159 -9.00 -3.00 -4.50
N GLY A 160 -8.54 -2.75 -3.27
CA GLY A 160 -8.29 -3.79 -2.28
C GLY A 160 -7.17 -4.77 -2.66
N LEU A 161 -6.38 -4.49 -3.70
CA LEU A 161 -5.23 -5.28 -4.14
C LEU A 161 -3.90 -4.70 -3.65
N THR A 162 -3.94 -3.54 -3.02
CA THR A 162 -2.78 -2.78 -2.58
C THR A 162 -2.70 -2.77 -1.06
N ILE A 163 -1.48 -2.83 -0.54
CA ILE A 163 -1.21 -2.60 0.88
C ILE A 163 0.13 -1.89 1.08
N ASP A 164 0.14 -0.94 2.01
CA ASP A 164 1.34 -0.35 2.58
C ASP A 164 1.86 -1.24 3.71
N VAL A 165 3.13 -1.63 3.61
CA VAL A 165 3.82 -2.50 4.56
C VAL A 165 5.01 -1.77 5.16
N SER A 166 5.24 -1.96 6.45
CA SER A 166 6.42 -1.41 7.15
C SER A 166 7.01 -2.42 8.12
N ALA A 167 7.99 -1.96 8.91
CA ALA A 167 8.66 -2.76 9.93
C ALA A 167 8.91 -1.94 11.20
N GLN A 168 9.06 -2.64 12.32
CA GLN A 168 9.42 -2.02 13.60
C GLN A 168 10.77 -1.29 13.53
N SER A 169 11.69 -1.73 12.67
CA SER A 169 13.02 -1.12 12.44
C SER A 169 12.95 0.34 11.99
N VAL A 170 11.83 0.76 11.39
CA VAL A 170 11.53 2.15 11.01
C VAL A 170 10.31 2.69 11.77
N SER A 171 9.99 2.12 12.94
CA SER A 171 8.85 2.54 13.76
C SER A 171 7.53 2.59 12.98
N TYR A 172 7.35 1.62 12.06
CA TYR A 172 6.17 1.51 11.20
C TYR A 172 5.93 2.69 10.24
N ARG A 173 6.93 3.56 10.04
CA ARG A 173 6.81 4.70 9.13
C ARG A 173 6.69 4.23 7.67
N LEU A 174 5.97 5.01 6.88
CA LEU A 174 5.84 4.87 5.43
C LEU A 174 6.70 5.94 4.76
N ASP A 175 8.01 5.69 4.72
CA ASP A 175 8.97 6.58 4.10
C ASP A 175 10.11 5.78 3.44
N GLN A 176 10.93 6.47 2.63
CA GLN A 176 11.95 5.80 1.81
C GLN A 176 13.01 5.06 2.65
N SER A 177 13.18 5.41 3.93
CA SER A 177 14.11 4.70 4.81
C SER A 177 13.72 3.23 5.02
N PHE A 178 12.45 2.86 4.81
CA PHE A 178 12.03 1.46 4.82
C PHE A 178 12.79 0.63 3.77
N GLY A 179 13.02 1.18 2.57
CA GLY A 179 13.76 0.52 1.50
C GLY A 179 15.23 0.23 1.82
N ASP A 180 15.80 0.94 2.80
CA ASP A 180 17.18 0.73 3.24
C ASP A 180 17.31 -0.36 4.31
N THR A 181 16.21 -0.75 4.94
CA THR A 181 16.17 -1.80 5.97
C THR A 181 16.36 -3.19 5.38
N LYS A 182 16.67 -4.18 6.24
CA LYS A 182 16.69 -5.58 5.80
C LYS A 182 15.30 -6.05 5.37
N GLU A 183 14.24 -5.53 6.02
CA GLU A 183 12.85 -5.87 5.74
C GLU A 183 12.41 -5.35 4.36
N GLY A 184 12.66 -4.07 4.06
CA GLY A 184 12.34 -3.47 2.77
C GLY A 184 13.14 -4.07 1.62
N LYS A 185 14.45 -4.36 1.82
CA LYS A 185 15.28 -5.05 0.83
C LYS A 185 14.80 -6.47 0.55
N TRP A 186 14.38 -7.20 1.59
CA TRP A 186 13.81 -8.53 1.44
C TRP A 186 12.48 -8.46 0.70
N LEU A 187 11.60 -7.53 1.07
CA LEU A 187 10.32 -7.33 0.42
C LEU A 187 10.49 -7.02 -1.07
N ALA A 188 11.34 -6.05 -1.42
CA ALA A 188 11.61 -5.69 -2.80
C ALA A 188 12.13 -6.87 -3.64
N LYS A 189 12.91 -7.77 -3.04
CA LYS A 189 13.46 -8.94 -3.71
C LYS A 189 12.44 -10.08 -3.87
N HIS A 190 11.51 -10.26 -2.92
CA HIS A 190 10.71 -11.48 -2.82
C HIS A 190 9.21 -11.29 -3.02
N CYS A 191 8.68 -10.07 -2.94
CA CYS A 191 7.22 -9.84 -3.05
C CYS A 191 6.60 -10.40 -4.35
N HIS A 192 7.36 -10.39 -5.45
CA HIS A 192 6.93 -10.91 -6.75
C HIS A 192 6.65 -12.41 -6.76
N GLU A 193 7.36 -13.19 -5.93
CA GLU A 193 7.15 -14.64 -5.76
C GLU A 193 5.75 -14.94 -5.20
N TYR A 194 5.12 -13.94 -4.57
CA TYR A 194 3.78 -14.02 -3.96
C TYR A 194 2.75 -13.17 -4.72
N GLY A 195 3.05 -12.73 -5.95
CA GLY A 195 2.12 -11.98 -6.78
C GLY A 195 2.03 -10.49 -6.50
N PHE A 196 2.97 -9.94 -5.73
CA PHE A 196 3.06 -8.51 -5.44
C PHE A 196 4.21 -7.84 -6.20
N ILE A 197 4.04 -6.58 -6.57
CA ILE A 197 5.13 -5.73 -7.07
C ILE A 197 5.36 -4.55 -6.12
N ILE A 198 6.60 -4.04 -6.08
CA ILE A 198 6.85 -2.67 -5.60
C ILE A 198 6.26 -1.74 -6.65
N ARG A 199 5.11 -1.12 -6.34
CA ARG A 199 4.29 -0.44 -7.35
C ARG A 199 4.94 0.81 -7.92
N TYR A 200 5.67 1.53 -7.05
CA TYR A 200 6.38 2.77 -7.37
C TYR A 200 7.88 2.59 -7.10
N PRO A 201 8.60 1.94 -8.02
CA PRO A 201 10.03 1.67 -7.87
C PRO A 201 10.89 2.93 -8.09
N TYR A 202 12.15 2.86 -7.67
CA TYR A 202 13.13 3.92 -7.85
C TYR A 202 13.34 4.24 -9.35
N ASP A 203 13.61 5.51 -9.68
CA ASP A 203 13.82 6.02 -11.05
C ASP A 203 12.65 5.85 -12.04
N LYS A 204 11.44 5.48 -11.59
CA LYS A 204 10.25 5.31 -12.45
C LYS A 204 9.16 6.37 -12.23
N GLU A 205 9.46 7.43 -11.49
CA GLU A 205 8.51 8.53 -11.22
C GLU A 205 7.98 9.18 -12.51
N LYS A 206 8.83 9.29 -13.54
CA LYS A 206 8.43 9.81 -14.87
C LYS A 206 7.49 8.89 -15.66
N ILE A 207 7.15 7.73 -15.11
CA ILE A 207 6.27 6.74 -15.73
C ILE A 207 5.02 6.56 -14.86
N THR A 208 5.21 6.40 -13.55
CA THR A 208 4.11 6.18 -12.60
C THR A 208 3.41 7.47 -12.17
N GLY A 209 4.13 8.59 -12.15
CA GLY A 209 3.68 9.85 -11.55
C GLY A 209 3.74 9.87 -10.02
N TYR A 210 4.47 8.93 -9.42
CA TYR A 210 4.70 8.81 -7.98
C TYR A 210 6.19 8.64 -7.69
N SER A 211 6.65 9.27 -6.62
CA SER A 211 8.02 9.09 -6.13
C SER A 211 8.25 7.64 -5.67
N TYR A 212 9.50 7.26 -5.40
CA TYR A 212 9.82 5.92 -4.89
C TYR A 212 9.11 5.63 -3.55
N GLU A 213 8.32 4.55 -3.52
CA GLU A 213 7.57 4.09 -2.34
C GLU A 213 7.88 2.60 -2.03
N PRO A 214 8.97 2.28 -1.32
CA PRO A 214 9.35 0.90 -1.00
C PRO A 214 8.34 0.13 -0.14
N TRP A 215 7.41 0.82 0.50
CA TRP A 215 6.39 0.22 1.37
C TRP A 215 5.13 -0.21 0.60
N HIS A 216 4.90 0.36 -0.58
CA HIS A 216 3.63 0.24 -1.31
C HIS A 216 3.69 -0.95 -2.28
N ILE A 217 3.03 -2.04 -1.90
CA ILE A 217 2.96 -3.25 -2.73
C ILE A 217 1.58 -3.44 -3.35
N ARG A 218 1.56 -3.84 -4.62
CA ARG A 218 0.35 -4.06 -5.42
C ARG A 218 0.28 -5.51 -5.88
N TYR A 219 -0.81 -6.19 -5.58
CA TYR A 219 -1.09 -7.53 -6.08
C TYR A 219 -1.55 -7.49 -7.54
N VAL A 220 -0.91 -8.30 -8.37
CA VAL A 220 -1.22 -8.48 -9.81
C VAL A 220 -1.24 -9.96 -10.23
N GLY A 221 -1.15 -10.88 -9.28
CA GLY A 221 -0.95 -12.31 -9.55
C GLY A 221 0.53 -12.68 -9.74
N THR A 222 0.88 -13.94 -9.46
CA THR A 222 2.26 -14.44 -9.45
C THR A 222 2.93 -14.35 -10.81
N THR A 223 2.21 -14.71 -11.88
CA THR A 223 2.72 -14.70 -13.26
C THR A 223 3.12 -13.30 -13.71
N VAL A 224 2.22 -12.32 -13.57
CA VAL A 224 2.47 -10.93 -13.96
C VAL A 224 3.55 -10.32 -13.06
N ALA A 225 3.46 -10.51 -11.74
CA ALA A 225 4.45 -9.95 -10.82
C ALA A 225 5.87 -10.45 -11.12
N ALA A 226 6.02 -11.75 -11.40
CA ALA A 226 7.31 -12.34 -11.78
C ALA A 226 7.84 -11.76 -13.10
N TYR A 227 6.98 -11.56 -14.09
CA TYR A 227 7.35 -10.93 -15.36
C TYR A 227 7.82 -9.49 -15.17
N LEU A 228 7.08 -8.67 -14.42
CA LEU A 228 7.41 -7.27 -14.15
C LEU A 228 8.73 -7.15 -13.39
N TYR A 229 8.92 -8.00 -12.38
CA TYR A 229 10.14 -8.03 -11.58
C TYR A 229 11.37 -8.41 -12.44
N LYS A 230 11.27 -9.50 -13.22
CA LYS A 230 12.37 -9.98 -14.08
C LYS A 230 12.81 -8.95 -15.12
N ASN A 231 11.86 -8.17 -15.64
CA ASN A 231 12.11 -7.20 -16.70
C ASN A 231 12.26 -5.75 -16.20
N ASN A 232 12.21 -5.52 -14.89
CA ASN A 232 12.27 -4.18 -14.28
C ASN A 232 11.24 -3.19 -14.87
N LEU A 233 10.00 -3.66 -15.00
CA LEU A 233 8.87 -2.91 -15.57
C LEU A 233 7.90 -2.44 -14.49
N THR A 234 7.29 -1.28 -14.69
CA THR A 234 6.08 -0.87 -13.98
C THR A 234 4.84 -1.47 -14.63
N LEU A 235 3.69 -1.34 -13.96
CA LEU A 235 2.41 -1.74 -14.53
C LEU A 235 2.02 -0.87 -15.74
N GLU A 236 2.41 0.41 -15.77
CA GLU A 236 2.23 1.27 -16.94
C GLU A 236 3.05 0.78 -18.14
N GLU A 237 4.33 0.45 -17.93
CA GLU A 237 5.19 -0.07 -19.00
C GLU A 237 4.68 -1.42 -19.56
N TYR A 238 4.11 -2.26 -18.70
CA TYR A 238 3.45 -3.51 -19.11
C TYR A 238 2.32 -3.29 -20.12
N TYR A 239 1.54 -2.23 -19.93
CA TYR A 239 0.47 -1.83 -20.85
C TYR A 239 0.94 -0.87 -21.95
N GLY A 240 2.23 -0.53 -22.02
CA GLY A 240 2.78 0.41 -22.99
C GLY A 240 2.30 1.86 -22.80
N VAL A 241 1.90 2.24 -21.59
CA VAL A 241 1.45 3.61 -21.25
C VAL A 241 2.59 4.40 -20.64
N THR A 242 2.75 5.69 -20.99
CA THR A 242 3.75 6.58 -20.36
C THR A 242 3.13 7.89 -19.88
N LEU A 243 3.82 8.62 -18.99
CA LEU A 243 3.36 9.94 -18.54
C LEU A 243 3.23 10.99 -19.66
N LYS A 244 3.79 10.77 -20.86
CA LYS A 244 3.51 11.66 -22.01
C LYS A 244 2.03 11.65 -22.38
N ASP A 245 1.32 10.56 -22.05
CA ASP A 245 -0.13 10.47 -22.15
C ASP A 245 -0.86 11.17 -20.98
N MET A 246 -0.12 11.69 -19.99
CA MET A 246 -0.58 12.28 -18.73
C MET A 246 -0.16 13.77 -18.59
N GLU A 247 0.40 14.37 -19.65
CA GLU A 247 0.94 15.74 -19.66
C GLU A 247 -0.19 16.79 -19.75
N ASP A 248 -0.96 16.94 -18.67
CA ASP A 248 -1.73 18.17 -18.34
C ASP A 248 -1.81 18.43 -16.82
N SER A 249 -0.85 17.95 -16.03
CA SER A 249 -0.78 18.36 -14.62
C SER A 249 0.65 18.51 -14.12
N SER A 250 0.91 19.73 -13.65
CA SER A 250 2.15 20.26 -13.12
C SER A 250 2.86 19.36 -12.10
N LYS A 251 4.19 19.30 -12.24
CA LYS A 251 5.20 18.61 -11.40
C LYS A 251 4.87 18.55 -9.89
N PRO A 252 5.07 17.40 -9.22
CA PRO A 252 5.36 17.35 -7.80
C PRO A 252 6.87 17.35 -7.52
N GLU A 253 7.28 18.07 -6.47
CA GLU A 253 8.46 17.67 -5.70
C GLU A 253 8.01 16.68 -4.63
N THR A 254 8.84 15.64 -4.43
CA THR A 254 8.78 14.57 -3.43
C THR A 254 7.70 14.68 -2.36
N SER A 255 6.72 13.79 -2.41
CA SER A 255 5.68 13.74 -1.40
C SER A 255 4.91 12.43 -1.45
N VAL A 256 4.73 11.86 -0.28
CA VAL A 256 4.02 10.61 -0.03
C VAL A 256 2.52 10.89 0.13
N ASP A 257 1.65 10.03 -0.43
CA ASP A 257 0.21 10.07 -0.17
C ASP A 257 -0.06 9.48 1.21
N VAL A 258 -0.31 10.35 2.18
CA VAL A 258 -0.44 9.96 3.58
C VAL A 258 -1.89 10.06 3.96
N GLU A 259 -2.43 8.93 4.40
CA GLU A 259 -3.83 8.76 4.82
C GLU A 259 -4.29 9.68 5.95
N ASP A 260 -3.35 10.16 6.74
CA ASP A 260 -3.61 11.02 7.88
C ASP A 260 -2.32 11.76 8.29
N PRO A 261 -2.15 13.05 7.94
CA PRO A 261 -0.95 13.81 8.29
C PRO A 261 -0.76 13.93 9.82
N ASP A 262 -1.81 13.71 10.61
CA ASP A 262 -1.78 13.83 12.07
C ASP A 262 -1.36 12.54 12.79
N SER A 263 -1.27 11.40 12.09
CA SER A 263 -0.89 10.10 12.67
C SER A 263 0.53 9.64 12.34
N VAL A 264 1.21 10.32 11.41
CA VAL A 264 2.55 9.93 10.93
C VAL A 264 3.54 11.03 11.24
N VAL A 265 4.49 10.74 12.14
CA VAL A 265 5.54 11.70 12.52
C VAL A 265 6.56 11.82 11.39
N TYR A 266 6.54 12.95 10.67
CA TYR A 266 7.59 13.31 9.71
C TYR A 266 8.76 13.98 10.40
N ALA A 267 9.98 13.52 10.09
CA ALA A 267 11.16 14.34 10.24
C ALA A 267 11.43 15.06 8.92
N THR A 268 11.58 16.39 8.97
CA THR A 268 12.10 17.17 7.85
C THR A 268 13.49 16.65 7.46
N PRO A 269 13.73 16.29 6.17
CA PRO A 269 15.04 15.86 5.73
C PRO A 269 16.07 16.96 6.00
N LYS A 270 17.06 16.66 6.84
CA LYS A 270 18.24 17.51 6.99
C LYS A 270 19.03 17.43 5.68
N PRO A 271 19.47 18.55 5.07
CA PRO A 271 20.16 18.53 3.79
C PRO A 271 21.39 17.61 3.85
N THR A 272 21.35 16.50 3.12
CA THR A 272 22.50 15.62 2.94
C THR A 272 23.54 16.35 2.09
N LYS A 273 24.76 16.45 2.64
CA LYS A 273 25.89 17.11 1.98
C LYS A 273 26.19 16.43 0.64
N LYS A 274 26.19 17.25 -0.42
CA LYS A 274 26.63 16.93 -1.78
C LYS A 274 27.93 16.10 -1.77
N PRO A 275 28.02 14.97 -2.51
CA PRO A 275 29.27 14.23 -2.68
C PRO A 275 30.35 15.13 -3.26
N LYS A 276 31.57 15.07 -2.68
CA LYS A 276 32.73 15.84 -3.11
C LYS A 276 33.18 15.40 -4.51
N ASP A 277 33.14 16.33 -5.47
CA ASP A 277 33.79 16.16 -6.77
C ASP A 277 35.31 16.00 -6.60
N LYS A 278 35.86 14.96 -7.22
CA LYS A 278 37.30 14.74 -7.33
C LYS A 278 37.91 15.82 -8.23
N LYS A 279 38.96 16.47 -7.69
CA LYS A 279 39.84 17.44 -8.36
C LYS A 279 40.31 16.98 -9.74
N LYS A 280 40.25 17.88 -10.73
CA LYS A 280 41.21 17.99 -11.82
C LYS A 280 41.81 19.40 -11.80
N ASP A 281 43.13 19.46 -11.90
CA ASP A 281 43.98 20.63 -11.64
C ASP A 281 44.03 21.66 -12.79
N LYS A 282 44.20 22.92 -12.34
CA LYS A 282 44.94 24.07 -12.91
C LYS A 282 44.55 24.66 -14.28
N LYS A 283 44.17 25.96 -14.25
CA LYS A 283 45.09 27.06 -14.62
C LYS A 283 44.60 28.45 -14.18
N ASP A 284 45.58 29.30 -13.89
CA ASP A 284 45.52 30.62 -13.23
C ASP A 284 44.78 31.75 -13.97
N LYS A 285 44.22 32.71 -13.20
CA LYS A 285 44.43 34.17 -13.37
C LYS A 285 43.82 35.04 -12.24
N LYS A 286 44.71 35.45 -11.34
CA LYS A 286 44.88 36.71 -10.57
C LYS A 286 43.75 37.78 -10.48
N ALA A 287 43.33 38.00 -9.22
CA ALA A 287 43.11 39.24 -8.43
C ALA A 287 41.98 40.26 -8.73
N LYS A 288 41.17 40.57 -7.71
CA LYS A 288 41.32 41.78 -6.83
C LYS A 288 40.35 41.77 -5.63
N SER A 289 40.80 42.46 -4.58
CA SER A 289 40.30 42.66 -3.21
C SER A 289 39.04 43.51 -3.06
N SER A 290 38.24 43.33 -2.00
CA SER A 290 38.22 44.21 -0.81
C SER A 290 36.94 44.11 0.06
N ALA A 291 37.18 44.11 1.38
CA ALA A 291 36.42 44.77 2.45
C ALA A 291 35.09 44.21 3.01
N LYS A 292 35.13 43.98 4.33
CA LYS A 292 34.05 43.84 5.32
C LYS A 292 33.92 45.15 6.10
N PRO A 293 32.72 45.53 6.58
CA PRO A 293 32.55 45.98 7.98
C PRO A 293 31.30 45.33 8.62
N LYS A 294 31.35 44.75 9.83
CA LYS A 294 31.27 45.32 11.20
C LYS A 294 29.94 46.02 11.57
N SER A 295 29.17 45.31 12.41
CA SER A 295 28.26 45.71 13.51
C SER A 295 28.02 47.20 13.79
N THR A 296 26.74 47.56 13.97
CA THR A 296 26.29 48.65 14.86
C THR A 296 24.93 48.37 15.51
N LYS A 297 24.79 48.86 16.75
CA LYS A 297 23.69 48.74 17.73
C LYS A 297 22.39 49.51 17.36
N ALA A 298 21.34 49.13 18.10
CA ALA A 298 19.97 49.65 18.18
C ALA A 298 19.77 51.16 18.37
N PRO A 299 18.54 51.64 18.09
CA PRO A 299 17.91 52.78 18.77
C PRO A 299 16.67 52.41 19.60
N LYS A 300 16.45 53.20 20.65
CA LYS A 300 15.36 53.15 21.66
C LYS A 300 14.09 53.90 21.23
N ASP A 301 12.97 53.41 21.78
CA ASP A 301 11.78 54.07 22.35
C ASP A 301 11.05 55.20 21.63
N VAL A 302 9.76 54.93 21.30
CA VAL A 302 8.65 55.91 21.17
C VAL A 302 7.36 55.23 21.72
N PRO A 303 6.45 55.92 22.44
CA PRO A 303 5.71 55.34 23.57
C PRO A 303 4.32 54.73 23.25
N ALA A 304 3.85 54.01 24.28
CA ALA A 304 2.66 53.17 24.35
C ALA A 304 1.31 53.92 24.27
N ALA A 305 0.35 53.27 23.61
CA ALA A 305 -1.08 53.51 23.80
C ALA A 305 -1.67 52.42 24.71
N SER A 306 -2.38 52.89 25.72
CA SER A 306 -3.01 52.15 26.82
C SER A 306 -4.24 51.36 26.39
N PHE A 307 -4.33 50.09 26.79
CA PHE A 307 -5.60 49.38 26.96
C PHE A 307 -5.71 48.90 28.41
N THR A 308 -6.77 49.35 29.07
CA THR A 308 -7.14 49.05 30.45
C THR A 308 -7.67 47.62 30.61
N PRO A 309 -7.36 46.92 31.71
CA PRO A 309 -7.90 45.59 32.00
C PRO A 309 -9.31 45.67 32.61
N VAL A 310 -10.20 44.78 32.17
CA VAL A 310 -11.54 44.58 32.76
C VAL A 310 -11.42 43.61 33.95
N PRO A 311 -12.16 43.82 35.07
CA PRO A 311 -11.92 43.11 36.32
C PRO A 311 -12.59 41.73 36.37
N THR A 312 -11.87 40.76 36.95
CA THR A 312 -12.38 39.46 37.41
C THR A 312 -13.12 39.61 38.74
N THR A 313 -14.38 39.21 38.79
CA THR A 313 -15.13 38.99 40.04
C THR A 313 -15.20 37.49 40.38
N PRO A 314 -14.93 37.08 41.63
CA PRO A 314 -15.07 35.69 42.09
C PRO A 314 -16.49 35.42 42.59
N ASN A 315 -16.95 34.16 42.55
CA ASN A 315 -18.10 33.72 43.33
C ASN A 315 -17.98 32.26 43.79
N PRO A 316 -18.67 31.88 44.89
CA PRO A 316 -18.23 30.97 45.95
C PRO A 316 -18.92 29.57 45.87
N PRO A 317 -18.75 28.66 46.86
CA PRO A 317 -18.94 27.22 46.66
C PRO A 317 -20.36 26.69 46.92
N ILE A 318 -20.67 25.60 46.19
CA ILE A 318 -21.49 24.38 46.49
C ILE A 318 -22.93 24.56 47.02
N VAL A 319 -23.91 23.85 46.42
CA VAL A 319 -24.85 22.90 47.09
C VAL A 319 -25.66 22.11 46.03
N SER A 320 -25.83 20.82 46.35
CA SER A 320 -26.57 19.76 45.66
C SER A 320 -28.10 19.95 45.66
N SER A 321 -28.75 19.65 44.54
CA SER A 321 -30.12 19.10 44.50
C SER A 321 -30.37 18.31 43.21
N ALA A 322 -30.80 17.05 43.35
CA ALA A 322 -31.53 16.28 42.33
C ALA A 322 -33.03 16.64 42.42
N PRO A 323 -33.98 16.05 41.64
CA PRO A 323 -33.91 15.24 40.42
C PRO A 323 -34.89 15.70 39.31
N ALA A 324 -34.81 15.13 38.10
CA ALA A 324 -35.98 14.94 37.23
C ALA A 324 -35.78 13.73 36.31
N ALA A 325 -36.77 12.84 36.35
CA ALA A 325 -36.85 11.58 35.64
C ALA A 325 -36.85 11.77 34.11
N THR A 326 -36.17 10.86 33.41
CA THR A 326 -36.29 10.68 31.96
C THR A 326 -37.11 9.42 31.68
N ASP A 327 -37.96 9.53 30.66
CA ASP A 327 -38.99 8.57 30.25
C ASP A 327 -38.45 7.17 29.90
N PRO A 328 -39.26 6.11 30.03
CA PRO A 328 -38.87 4.74 29.71
C PRO A 328 -38.65 4.51 28.19
N PRO A 329 -37.81 3.53 27.80
CA PRO A 329 -37.49 3.27 26.41
C PRO A 329 -38.66 2.63 25.63
N THR A 330 -38.80 3.04 24.37
CA THR A 330 -39.72 2.48 23.37
C THR A 330 -39.41 0.99 23.11
N PRO A 331 -40.42 0.10 23.00
CA PRO A 331 -40.20 -1.33 22.78
C PRO A 331 -39.77 -1.67 21.35
N ALA A 332 -38.92 -2.69 21.24
CA ALA A 332 -38.42 -3.28 19.99
C ALA A 332 -39.53 -3.97 19.16
N PRO A 333 -39.39 -4.06 17.83
CA PRO A 333 -40.35 -4.75 16.97
C PRO A 333 -40.26 -6.28 17.14
N THR A 334 -41.42 -6.89 17.33
CA THR A 334 -41.67 -8.32 17.50
C THR A 334 -41.39 -9.11 16.21
N GLU A 335 -40.69 -10.24 16.32
CA GLU A 335 -40.57 -11.23 15.24
C GLU A 335 -41.94 -11.81 14.83
N PRO A 336 -42.19 -12.06 13.54
CA PRO A 336 -43.32 -12.86 13.10
C PRO A 336 -43.09 -14.36 13.37
N PRO A 337 -44.16 -15.13 13.66
CA PRO A 337 -44.03 -16.55 14.01
C PRO A 337 -43.62 -17.42 12.82
N ALA A 338 -42.84 -18.46 13.12
CA ALA A 338 -42.45 -19.52 12.19
C ALA A 338 -43.67 -20.22 11.58
N ALA A 339 -43.76 -20.19 10.25
CA ALA A 339 -44.68 -21.03 9.49
C ALA A 339 -43.98 -22.32 9.05
N THR A 340 -44.68 -23.41 9.31
CA THR A 340 -44.33 -24.83 9.13
C THR A 340 -43.99 -25.23 7.69
N ASN A 341 -42.94 -26.03 7.52
CA ASN A 341 -42.64 -26.75 6.28
C ASN A 341 -43.74 -27.78 5.97
N PRO A 342 -44.25 -27.85 4.72
CA PRO A 342 -44.96 -29.02 4.22
C PRO A 342 -43.97 -30.16 3.86
N PRO A 343 -44.41 -31.42 3.82
CA PRO A 343 -43.55 -32.59 3.68
C PRO A 343 -42.96 -32.74 2.28
N ALA A 344 -41.84 -33.48 2.23
CA ALA A 344 -41.04 -33.79 1.07
C ALA A 344 -41.85 -34.35 -0.12
N GLU A 345 -41.69 -33.74 -1.29
CA GLU A 345 -41.94 -34.38 -2.58
C GLU A 345 -40.62 -34.97 -3.10
N GLU A 346 -40.61 -36.29 -3.22
CA GLU A 346 -39.56 -37.04 -3.90
C GLU A 346 -39.50 -36.67 -5.38
N SER A 347 -38.33 -36.18 -5.78
CA SER A 347 -37.88 -36.11 -7.17
C SER A 347 -37.83 -37.52 -7.76
N SER A 348 -38.74 -37.81 -8.69
CA SER A 348 -38.73 -38.99 -9.55
C SER A 348 -38.15 -38.65 -10.92
N ALA A 349 -37.07 -39.34 -11.29
CA ALA A 349 -36.66 -39.64 -12.67
C ALA A 349 -35.69 -40.85 -12.62
N PRO A 350 -35.53 -41.69 -13.66
CA PRO A 350 -36.13 -41.67 -15.00
C PRO A 350 -36.72 -43.03 -15.50
N VAL A 351 -37.49 -42.92 -16.59
CA VAL A 351 -37.70 -43.82 -17.75
C VAL A 351 -37.21 -45.29 -17.68
N ASN A 352 -38.15 -46.23 -17.88
CA ASN A 352 -37.95 -47.46 -18.67
C ASN A 352 -39.31 -48.11 -19.05
N PRO A 353 -39.63 -48.30 -20.34
CA PRO A 353 -40.53 -49.37 -20.75
C PRO A 353 -39.81 -50.40 -21.63
N SER A 354 -39.74 -51.63 -21.11
CA SER A 354 -39.52 -52.85 -21.89
C SER A 354 -40.74 -53.74 -21.73
N ASN A 355 -41.09 -54.46 -22.80
CA ASN A 355 -42.18 -55.44 -22.96
C ASN A 355 -43.58 -54.79 -23.03
N GLU A 356 -44.40 -54.98 -24.06
CA GLU A 356 -44.55 -56.04 -25.08
C GLU A 356 -45.24 -55.47 -26.33
#